data_AF-X1ED67-F1
#
_entry.id   AF-X1ED67-F1
#
_cell.length_a   1.000
_cell.length_b   1.000
_cell.length_c   1.000
_cell.angle_alpha   90.00
_cell.angle_beta   90.00
_cell.angle_gamma   90.00
#
_symmetry.space_group_name_H-M   'P 1'
#
loop_
_entity.id
_entity.type
_entity.pdbx_description
1 polymer ?
#
loop_
_entity_poly.entity_id
_entity_poly.type
_entity_poly.pdbx_seq_one_letter_code
_entity_poly.pdbx_strand_id
1 'polypeptide(L)'
;MGTKKPVLEKFDKKFFREILKEYDQFVLEYVQAYNYQRKIPPGGKDKLIQFGLNLRQFSTILKESDSPEYSELLYLKEGKIKILCKSAAPKLEKQIAGFHSVIMQSATLFPLDYFQKMLGYPPSAQKIQYNSPFPQQNRLYLLKSNLSTKYENRGESYDEIASTICNVVNAKSGNYLAFFPSFGYLSAVLREIEALSLSVELLVQGRKMSERKRKNLLKKLQDPNKKYLLLA
;
A
#
# COMPACT_ATOMS: atom_id res chain seq x y z
N MET A 1 -12.03 -13.12 24.27
CA MET A 1 -11.64 -11.94 23.47
C MET A 1 -12.31 -12.00 22.10
N GLY A 2 -13.51 -11.43 21.97
CA GLY A 2 -14.31 -11.50 20.72
C GLY A 2 -13.67 -10.72 19.56
N THR A 3 -13.61 -11.36 18.40
CA THR A 3 -12.92 -10.95 17.17
C THR A 3 -13.18 -9.49 16.76
N LYS A 4 -12.13 -8.74 16.38
CA LYS A 4 -12.14 -7.41 15.75
C LYS A 4 -12.69 -7.42 14.30
N LYS A 5 -13.55 -8.38 13.98
CA LYS A 5 -14.02 -8.59 12.61
C LYS A 5 -15.17 -7.63 12.32
N PRO A 6 -15.15 -6.92 11.19
CA PRO A 6 -16.28 -6.10 10.79
C PRO A 6 -17.50 -6.96 10.46
N VAL A 7 -18.67 -6.37 10.60
CA VAL A 7 -19.94 -6.91 10.08
C VAL A 7 -20.18 -6.30 8.70
N LEU A 8 -20.60 -7.12 7.74
CA LEU A 8 -21.10 -6.66 6.44
C LEU A 8 -22.51 -6.15 6.64
N GLU A 9 -22.73 -4.86 6.40
CA GLU A 9 -24.03 -4.22 6.64
C GLU A 9 -24.29 -3.22 5.52
N LYS A 10 -25.54 -3.11 5.06
CA LYS A 10 -25.93 -2.07 4.12
C LYS A 10 -26.34 -0.81 4.88
N PHE A 11 -25.63 0.28 4.64
CA PHE A 11 -25.88 1.57 5.26
C PHE A 11 -27.06 2.27 4.60
N ASP A 12 -27.90 2.90 5.42
CA ASP A 12 -29.05 3.66 4.93
C ASP A 12 -28.60 4.96 4.24
N LYS A 13 -28.67 4.95 2.90
CA LYS A 13 -28.33 6.11 2.07
C LYS A 13 -29.26 7.29 2.28
N LYS A 14 -30.50 7.08 2.73
CA LYS A 14 -31.42 8.18 3.05
C LYS A 14 -30.96 8.89 4.32
N PHE A 15 -30.66 8.14 5.38
CA PHE A 15 -30.07 8.67 6.61
C PHE A 15 -28.82 9.53 6.35
N PHE A 16 -27.84 9.02 5.59
CA PHE A 16 -26.62 9.81 5.30
C PHE A 16 -26.89 11.06 4.44
N ARG A 17 -27.88 11.04 3.55
CA ARG A 17 -28.30 12.22 2.78
C ARG A 17 -28.96 13.27 3.67
N GLU A 18 -29.78 12.86 4.62
CA GLU A 18 -30.44 13.75 5.58
C GLU A 18 -29.41 14.39 6.51
N ILE A 19 -28.50 13.61 7.10
CA ILE A 19 -27.40 14.14 7.92
C ILE A 19 -26.54 15.12 7.12
N LEU A 20 -26.19 14.79 5.88
CA LEU A 20 -25.39 15.70 5.05
C LEU A 20 -26.10 17.05 4.84
N LYS A 21 -27.42 17.04 4.61
CA LYS A 21 -28.21 18.26 4.44
C LYS A 21 -28.26 19.10 5.72
N GLU A 22 -28.51 18.47 6.86
CA GLU A 22 -28.50 19.13 8.17
C GLU A 22 -27.13 19.70 8.51
N TYR A 23 -26.06 18.94 8.24
CA TYR A 23 -24.70 19.37 8.52
C TYR A 23 -24.24 20.49 7.60
N ASP A 24 -24.61 20.47 6.31
CA ASP A 24 -24.30 21.56 5.38
C ASP A 24 -24.95 22.88 5.86
N GLN A 25 -26.19 22.84 6.37
CA GLN A 25 -26.85 24.01 6.95
C GLN A 25 -26.13 24.51 8.21
N PHE A 26 -25.77 23.59 9.12
CA PHE A 26 -25.00 23.92 10.32
C PHE A 26 -23.64 24.56 9.98
N VAL A 27 -22.93 24.05 8.97
CA VAL A 27 -21.64 24.60 8.53
C VAL A 27 -21.79 26.03 8.03
N LEU A 28 -22.87 26.35 7.32
CA LEU A 28 -23.13 27.73 6.86
C LEU A 28 -23.30 28.69 8.05
N GLU A 29 -24.12 28.32 9.02
CA GLU A 29 -24.34 29.10 10.24
C GLU A 29 -23.04 29.26 11.05
N TYR A 30 -22.28 28.17 11.20
CA TYR A 30 -20.99 28.19 11.85
C TYR A 30 -19.99 29.14 11.17
N VAL A 31 -19.86 29.08 9.84
CA VAL A 31 -18.96 29.96 9.08
C VAL A 31 -19.38 31.42 9.21
N GLN A 32 -20.68 31.72 9.19
CA GLN A 32 -21.20 33.08 9.40
C GLN A 32 -20.85 33.61 10.79
N ALA A 33 -21.15 32.84 11.84
CA ALA A 33 -20.84 33.21 13.23
C ALA A 33 -19.32 33.36 13.46
N TYR A 34 -18.52 32.47 12.90
CA TYR A 34 -17.06 32.52 13.00
C TYR A 34 -16.50 33.79 12.32
N ASN A 35 -16.96 34.09 11.10
CA ASN A 35 -16.59 35.30 10.37
C ASN A 35 -16.97 36.57 11.14
N TYR A 36 -18.17 36.63 11.71
CA TYR A 36 -18.61 37.78 12.48
C TYR A 36 -17.70 38.05 13.69
N GLN A 37 -17.31 37.00 14.42
CA GLN A 37 -16.48 37.13 15.61
C GLN A 37 -14.99 37.34 15.32
N ARG A 38 -14.47 36.70 14.26
CA ARG A 38 -13.02 36.65 13.99
C ARG A 38 -12.58 37.54 12.82
N LYS A 39 -13.53 38.08 12.03
CA LYS A 39 -13.29 38.83 10.78
C LYS A 39 -12.49 38.05 9.71
N ILE A 40 -12.37 36.74 9.86
CA ILE A 40 -11.72 35.82 8.91
C ILE A 40 -12.49 34.49 8.88
N PRO A 41 -12.48 33.75 7.75
CA PRO A 41 -13.14 32.46 7.67
C PRO A 41 -12.40 31.37 8.46
N PRO A 42 -13.08 30.27 8.84
CA PRO A 42 -12.43 29.09 9.36
C PRO A 42 -11.37 28.59 8.37
N GLY A 43 -10.17 28.30 8.87
CA GLY A 43 -9.11 27.76 8.04
C GLY A 43 -9.43 26.34 7.55
N GLY A 44 -8.77 25.90 6.48
CA GLY A 44 -9.01 24.56 5.92
C GLY A 44 -8.73 23.39 6.88
N LYS A 45 -8.05 23.61 8.01
CA LYS A 45 -7.82 22.59 9.06
C LYS A 45 -8.88 22.60 10.16
N ASP A 46 -9.91 23.45 10.06
CA ASP A 46 -11.00 23.48 11.01
C ASP A 46 -11.72 22.13 11.06
N LYS A 47 -12.01 21.63 12.28
CA LYS A 47 -12.53 20.28 12.49
C LYS A 47 -13.95 20.11 11.98
N LEU A 48 -14.79 21.15 12.05
CA LEU A 48 -16.18 21.09 11.58
C LEU A 48 -16.20 21.11 10.05
N ILE A 49 -15.39 21.96 9.44
CA ILE A 49 -15.22 21.97 7.98
C ILE A 49 -14.68 20.62 7.49
N GLN A 50 -13.64 20.09 8.14
CA GLN A 50 -13.07 18.78 7.78
C GLN A 50 -14.06 17.64 7.93
N PHE A 51 -14.90 17.64 8.98
CA PHE A 51 -15.96 16.64 9.12
C PHE A 51 -16.98 16.73 7.97
N GLY A 52 -17.44 17.93 7.62
CA GLY A 52 -18.38 18.13 6.51
C GLY A 52 -17.82 17.63 5.16
N LEU A 53 -16.56 17.93 4.88
CA LEU A 53 -15.85 17.42 3.68
C LEU A 53 -15.77 15.89 3.68
N ASN A 54 -15.40 15.28 4.80
CA ASN A 54 -15.33 13.82 4.94
C ASN A 54 -16.70 13.17 4.80
N LEU A 55 -17.75 13.74 5.39
CA LEU A 55 -19.13 13.25 5.30
C LEU A 55 -19.63 13.32 3.85
N ARG A 56 -19.34 14.43 3.15
CA ARG A 56 -19.69 14.59 1.73
C ARG A 56 -18.97 13.58 0.85
N GLN A 57 -17.67 13.37 1.07
CA GLN A 57 -16.89 12.37 0.36
C GLN A 57 -17.43 10.96 0.61
N PHE A 58 -17.67 10.61 1.88
CA PHE A 58 -18.24 9.33 2.27
C PHE A 58 -19.60 9.09 1.61
N SER A 59 -20.52 10.07 1.69
CA SER A 59 -21.86 9.98 1.10
C SER A 59 -21.82 9.86 -0.42
N THR A 60 -20.85 10.48 -1.08
CA THR A 60 -20.63 10.36 -2.53
C THR A 60 -20.22 8.93 -2.89
N ILE A 61 -19.27 8.34 -2.15
CA ILE A 61 -18.84 6.95 -2.38
C ILE A 61 -19.96 5.98 -2.02
N LEU A 62 -20.75 6.26 -0.98
CA LEU A 62 -21.86 5.42 -0.54
C LEU A 62 -22.93 5.28 -1.63
N LYS A 63 -23.22 6.35 -2.39
CA LYS A 63 -24.15 6.27 -3.54
C LYS A 63 -23.72 5.20 -4.53
N GLU A 64 -22.43 5.09 -4.81
CA GLU A 64 -21.84 4.13 -5.74
C GLU A 64 -21.71 2.72 -5.16
N SER A 65 -21.85 2.54 -3.85
CA SER A 65 -21.51 1.28 -3.17
C SER A 65 -22.54 0.14 -3.28
N ASP A 66 -23.60 0.31 -4.08
CA ASP A 66 -24.54 -0.78 -4.37
C ASP A 66 -23.97 -1.81 -5.34
N SER A 67 -22.90 -1.46 -6.06
CA SER A 67 -22.30 -2.35 -7.02
C SER A 67 -21.45 -3.44 -6.34
N PRO A 68 -21.31 -4.63 -6.96
CA PRO A 68 -20.69 -5.81 -6.34
C PRO A 68 -19.22 -5.60 -5.92
N GLU A 69 -18.51 -4.65 -6.52
CA GLU A 69 -17.14 -4.32 -6.17
C GLU A 69 -17.02 -3.63 -4.82
N TYR A 70 -18.10 -3.12 -4.23
CA TYR A 70 -18.07 -2.51 -2.91
C TYR A 70 -18.58 -3.46 -1.81
N SER A 71 -18.07 -3.22 -0.60
CA SER A 71 -18.58 -3.81 0.63
C SER A 71 -18.60 -2.76 1.73
N GLU A 72 -19.74 -2.65 2.40
CA GLU A 72 -19.95 -1.74 3.52
C GLU A 72 -19.69 -2.51 4.83
N LEU A 73 -18.85 -1.93 5.67
CA LEU A 73 -18.23 -2.60 6.82
C LEU A 73 -18.47 -1.79 8.09
N LEU A 74 -19.12 -2.40 9.07
CA LEU A 74 -19.37 -1.85 10.38
C LEU A 74 -18.43 -2.48 11.42
N TYR A 75 -17.63 -1.65 12.07
CA TYR A 75 -16.74 -2.01 13.17
C TYR A 75 -17.38 -1.52 14.48
N LEU A 76 -18.26 -2.33 15.05
CA LEU A 76 -19.09 -1.97 16.22
C LEU A 76 -18.24 -1.56 17.44
N LYS A 77 -17.17 -2.29 17.73
CA LYS A 77 -16.32 -2.01 18.90
C LYS A 77 -15.49 -0.75 18.73
N GLU A 78 -15.09 -0.47 17.50
CA GLU A 78 -14.29 0.71 17.16
C GLU A 78 -15.14 1.95 16.84
N GLY A 79 -16.47 1.83 16.82
CA GLY A 79 -17.37 2.92 16.44
C GLY A 79 -17.09 3.45 15.03
N LYS A 80 -16.72 2.55 14.09
CA LYS A 80 -16.22 2.93 12.77
C LYS A 80 -17.02 2.28 11.66
N ILE A 81 -17.28 3.04 10.60
CA ILE A 81 -17.80 2.54 9.33
C ILE A 81 -16.74 2.65 8.24
N LYS A 82 -16.82 1.77 7.23
CA LYS A 82 -15.93 1.80 6.08
C LYS A 82 -16.66 1.30 4.84
N ILE A 83 -16.39 1.92 3.70
CA ILE A 83 -16.73 1.37 2.39
C ILE A 83 -15.43 0.82 1.78
N LEU A 84 -15.41 -0.46 1.43
CA LEU A 84 -14.27 -1.15 0.84
C LEU A 84 -14.53 -1.38 -0.64
N CYS A 85 -13.70 -0.78 -1.50
CA CYS A 85 -13.61 -1.16 -2.91
C CYS A 85 -12.74 -2.42 -3.04
N LYS A 86 -13.33 -3.51 -3.52
CA LYS A 86 -12.68 -4.81 -3.77
C LYS A 86 -12.10 -4.90 -5.17
N SER A 87 -12.63 -4.14 -6.13
CA SER A 87 -12.16 -4.14 -7.51
C SER A 87 -12.26 -2.76 -8.13
N ALA A 88 -11.16 -2.29 -8.70
CA ALA A 88 -11.14 -1.06 -9.51
C ALA A 88 -11.57 -1.30 -10.96
N ALA A 89 -11.68 -2.56 -11.40
CA ALA A 89 -11.88 -2.93 -12.79
C ALA A 89 -13.10 -2.24 -13.44
N PRO A 90 -14.31 -2.21 -12.84
CA PRO A 90 -15.48 -1.58 -13.49
C PRO A 90 -15.30 -0.07 -13.72
N LYS A 91 -14.63 0.61 -12.80
CA LYS A 91 -14.36 2.05 -12.94
C LYS A 91 -13.28 2.31 -13.98
N LEU A 92 -12.23 1.49 -14.02
CA LEU A 92 -11.18 1.60 -15.02
C LEU A 92 -11.70 1.29 -16.43
N GLU A 93 -12.53 0.26 -16.58
CA GLU A 93 -13.18 -0.09 -17.85
C GLU A 93 -13.96 1.09 -18.44
N LYS A 94 -14.78 1.76 -17.61
CA LYS A 94 -15.52 2.96 -18.02
C LYS A 94 -14.60 4.11 -18.46
N GLN A 95 -13.46 4.28 -17.79
CA GLN A 95 -12.47 5.30 -18.17
C GLN A 95 -11.80 4.95 -19.48
N ILE A 96 -11.36 3.69 -19.64
CA ILE A 96 -10.70 3.17 -20.85
C ILE A 96 -11.63 3.34 -22.07
N ALA A 97 -12.92 3.04 -21.92
CA ALA A 97 -13.92 3.20 -22.99
C ALA A 97 -14.11 4.65 -23.47
N GLY A 98 -13.68 5.65 -22.69
CA GLY A 98 -13.73 7.06 -23.07
C GLY A 98 -12.60 7.49 -24.01
N PHE A 99 -11.62 6.63 -24.28
CA PHE A 99 -10.50 6.92 -25.17
C PHE A 99 -10.62 6.18 -26.49
N HIS A 100 -10.09 6.77 -27.57
CA HIS A 100 -10.01 6.11 -28.88
C HIS A 100 -9.09 4.88 -28.87
N SER A 101 -7.97 4.95 -28.16
CA SER A 101 -7.00 3.85 -28.00
C SER A 101 -6.23 4.00 -26.69
N VAL A 102 -5.90 2.87 -26.05
CA VAL A 102 -5.16 2.81 -24.79
C VAL A 102 -4.06 1.76 -24.88
N ILE A 103 -2.83 2.15 -24.59
CA ILE A 103 -1.66 1.27 -24.50
C ILE A 103 -1.22 1.24 -23.04
N MET A 104 -1.18 0.05 -22.44
CA MET A 104 -0.61 -0.15 -21.11
C MET A 104 0.66 -0.99 -21.18
N GLN A 105 1.73 -0.43 -20.63
CA GLN A 105 3.05 -1.03 -20.62
C GLN A 105 3.60 -1.07 -19.20
N SER A 106 4.10 -2.23 -18.79
CA SER A 106 4.94 -2.38 -17.61
C SER A 106 5.76 -3.66 -17.72
N ALA A 107 6.96 -3.62 -17.14
CA ALA A 107 7.88 -4.76 -17.12
C ALA A 107 7.46 -5.87 -16.14
N THR A 108 6.45 -5.64 -15.30
CA THR A 108 6.01 -6.58 -14.24
C THR A 108 4.57 -7.07 -14.41
N LEU A 109 3.94 -6.84 -15.57
CA LEU A 109 2.60 -7.35 -15.86
C LEU A 109 2.65 -8.82 -16.28
N PHE A 110 2.74 -9.71 -15.29
CA PHE A 110 2.71 -11.15 -15.51
C PHE A 110 2.03 -11.86 -14.33
N PRO A 111 1.07 -12.78 -14.58
CA PRO A 111 0.49 -13.17 -15.87
C PRO A 111 -0.45 -12.10 -16.46
N LEU A 112 -0.44 -11.91 -17.79
CA LEU A 112 -1.22 -10.86 -18.45
C LEU A 112 -2.74 -11.01 -18.26
N ASP A 113 -3.25 -12.23 -18.21
CA ASP A 113 -4.68 -12.50 -18.00
C ASP A 113 -5.20 -12.01 -16.65
N TYR A 114 -4.37 -12.16 -15.62
CA TYR A 114 -4.70 -11.68 -14.27
C TYR A 114 -4.83 -10.16 -14.28
N PHE A 115 -3.83 -9.46 -14.82
CA PHE A 115 -3.83 -8.00 -14.85
C PHE A 115 -4.89 -7.42 -15.80
N GLN A 116 -5.19 -8.09 -16.92
CA GLN A 116 -6.29 -7.69 -17.81
C GLN A 116 -7.61 -7.61 -17.04
N LYS A 117 -7.95 -8.67 -16.29
CA LYS A 117 -9.16 -8.72 -15.46
C LYS A 117 -9.11 -7.70 -14.32
N MET A 118 -7.98 -7.61 -13.61
CA MET A 118 -7.82 -6.69 -12.47
C MET A 118 -7.95 -5.21 -12.87
N LEU A 119 -7.51 -4.87 -14.09
CA LEU A 119 -7.49 -3.50 -14.61
C LEU A 119 -8.71 -3.14 -15.46
N GLY A 120 -9.64 -4.08 -15.69
CA GLY A 120 -10.86 -3.81 -16.45
C GLY A 120 -10.65 -3.67 -17.96
N TYR A 121 -9.66 -4.37 -18.53
CA TYR A 121 -9.49 -4.40 -19.98
C TYR A 121 -10.49 -5.35 -20.64
N PRO A 122 -11.03 -5.00 -21.81
CA PRO A 122 -11.90 -5.89 -22.55
C PRO A 122 -11.13 -7.16 -22.92
N PRO A 123 -11.81 -8.33 -23.00
CA PRO A 123 -11.20 -9.59 -23.44
C PRO A 123 -10.48 -9.50 -24.80
N SER A 124 -10.93 -8.59 -25.67
CA SER A 124 -10.36 -8.32 -27.00
C SER A 124 -9.04 -7.54 -26.98
N ALA A 125 -8.58 -7.04 -25.82
CA ALA A 125 -7.34 -6.31 -25.72
C ALA A 125 -6.14 -7.17 -26.18
N GLN A 126 -5.33 -6.63 -27.09
CA GLN A 126 -4.13 -7.30 -27.56
C GLN A 126 -3.09 -7.38 -26.44
N LYS A 127 -2.49 -8.56 -26.30
CA LYS A 127 -1.47 -8.87 -25.30
C LYS A 127 -0.14 -9.07 -26.01
N ILE A 128 0.86 -8.31 -25.61
CA ILE A 128 2.20 -8.42 -26.14
C ILE A 128 3.16 -8.64 -24.97
N GLN A 129 3.95 -9.69 -25.05
CA GLN A 129 5.00 -10.00 -24.09
C GLN A 129 6.33 -10.09 -24.83
N TYR A 130 7.33 -9.36 -24.32
CA TYR A 130 8.68 -9.40 -24.85
C TYR A 130 9.57 -10.22 -23.92
N ASN A 131 10.44 -11.02 -24.52
CA ASN A 131 11.48 -11.72 -23.77
C ASN A 131 12.56 -10.73 -23.29
N SER A 132 13.21 -11.06 -22.18
CA SER A 132 14.34 -10.26 -21.69
C SER A 132 15.46 -10.26 -22.73
N PRO A 133 15.97 -9.09 -23.16
CA PRO A 133 17.09 -9.01 -24.09
C PRO A 133 18.43 -9.28 -23.40
N PHE A 134 18.46 -9.43 -22.07
CA PHE A 134 19.68 -9.60 -21.31
C PHE A 134 20.15 -11.06 -21.31
N PRO A 135 21.47 -11.31 -21.47
CA PRO A 135 22.04 -12.65 -21.42
C PRO A 135 21.71 -13.36 -20.11
N GLN A 136 21.40 -14.65 -20.18
CA GLN A 136 20.99 -15.43 -19.00
C GLN A 136 22.12 -15.54 -17.96
N GLN A 137 23.38 -15.56 -18.39
CA GLN A 137 24.54 -15.62 -17.49
C GLN A 137 24.69 -14.39 -16.58
N ASN A 138 24.01 -13.28 -16.87
CA ASN A 138 24.01 -12.09 -16.01
C ASN A 138 23.16 -12.28 -14.74
N ARG A 139 22.42 -13.38 -14.62
CA ARG A 139 21.53 -13.67 -13.48
C ARG A 139 21.70 -15.09 -12.99
N LEU A 140 21.54 -15.27 -11.68
CA LEU A 140 21.50 -16.57 -11.01
C LEU A 140 20.26 -16.62 -10.14
N TYR A 141 19.47 -17.68 -10.27
CA TYR A 141 18.32 -17.95 -9.41
C TYR A 141 18.67 -19.05 -8.42
N LEU A 142 18.56 -18.75 -7.13
CA LEU A 142 18.72 -19.72 -6.05
C LEU A 142 17.43 -19.74 -5.24
N LEU A 143 16.91 -20.94 -4.99
CA LEU A 143 15.69 -21.14 -4.20
C LEU A 143 16.01 -22.02 -3.00
N LYS A 144 15.72 -21.51 -1.81
CA LYS A 144 15.74 -22.29 -0.57
C LYS A 144 14.31 -22.69 -0.21
N SER A 145 13.90 -23.87 -0.64
CA SER A 145 12.50 -24.35 -0.54
C SER A 145 12.08 -24.85 0.85
N ASN A 146 13.05 -25.14 1.72
CA ASN A 146 12.80 -25.84 2.99
C ASN A 146 12.47 -24.89 4.15
N LEU A 147 12.05 -23.67 3.86
CA LEU A 147 11.80 -22.62 4.83
C LEU A 147 10.39 -22.04 4.65
N SER A 148 9.59 -22.05 5.71
CA SER A 148 8.26 -21.45 5.71
C SER A 148 8.29 -20.04 6.27
N THR A 149 7.92 -19.05 5.44
CA THR A 149 7.71 -17.66 5.86
C THR A 149 6.24 -17.33 6.08
N LYS A 150 5.35 -18.34 6.08
CA LYS A 150 3.91 -18.18 6.37
C LYS A 150 3.73 -17.62 7.78
N TYR A 151 2.70 -16.78 7.96
CA TYR A 151 2.49 -16.03 9.20
C TYR A 151 2.51 -16.91 10.47
N GLU A 152 1.93 -18.11 10.39
CA GLU A 152 1.81 -19.07 11.50
C GLU A 152 3.18 -19.62 11.95
N ASN A 153 4.12 -19.84 11.02
CA ASN A 153 5.39 -20.53 11.29
C ASN A 153 6.60 -19.59 11.23
N ARG A 154 6.38 -18.31 10.92
CA ARG A 154 7.46 -17.37 10.59
C ARG A 154 8.46 -17.15 11.75
N GLY A 155 8.06 -17.43 12.99
CA GLY A 155 8.94 -17.34 14.15
C GLY A 155 10.16 -18.24 14.06
N GLU A 156 9.99 -19.41 13.44
CA GLU A 156 11.01 -20.45 13.26
C GLU A 156 11.94 -20.17 12.07
N SER A 157 11.71 -19.08 11.33
CA SER A 157 12.45 -18.78 10.11
C SER A 157 13.49 -17.67 10.25
N TYR A 158 13.52 -16.96 11.38
CA TYR A 158 14.29 -15.73 11.51
C TYR A 158 15.80 -15.96 11.47
N ASP A 159 16.26 -16.92 12.28
CA ASP A 159 17.65 -17.34 12.43
C ASP A 159 18.20 -17.92 11.12
N GLU A 160 17.44 -18.81 10.48
CA GLU A 160 17.87 -19.45 9.24
C GLU A 160 17.95 -18.44 8.08
N ILE A 161 17.02 -17.47 8.01
CA ILE A 161 17.10 -16.37 7.03
C ILE A 161 18.30 -15.48 7.30
N ALA A 162 18.52 -15.07 8.56
CA ALA A 162 19.64 -14.21 8.92
C ALA A 162 20.98 -14.87 8.57
N SER A 163 21.16 -16.13 8.95
CA SER A 163 22.34 -16.92 8.59
C SER A 163 22.51 -17.03 7.09
N THR A 164 21.43 -17.32 6.34
CA THR A 164 21.48 -17.39 4.87
C THR A 164 21.92 -16.05 4.25
N ILE A 165 21.37 -14.93 4.72
CA ILE A 165 21.74 -13.60 4.24
C ILE A 165 23.22 -13.32 4.54
N CYS A 166 23.68 -13.52 5.78
CA CYS A 166 25.07 -13.27 6.16
C CYS A 166 26.04 -14.16 5.36
N ASN A 167 25.71 -15.44 5.17
CA ASN A 167 26.54 -16.35 4.37
C ASN A 167 26.68 -15.89 2.92
N VAL A 168 25.58 -15.46 2.27
CA VAL A 168 25.62 -14.94 0.90
C VAL A 168 26.46 -13.66 0.81
N VAL A 169 26.26 -12.73 1.75
CA VAL A 169 26.96 -11.45 1.81
C VAL A 169 28.46 -11.64 2.07
N ASN A 170 28.81 -12.59 2.93
CA ASN A 170 30.21 -12.90 3.25
C ASN A 170 30.90 -13.68 2.13
N ALA A 171 30.17 -14.49 1.36
CA ALA A 171 30.74 -15.29 0.27
C ALA A 171 31.20 -14.45 -0.92
N LYS A 172 30.58 -13.31 -1.20
CA LYS A 172 30.95 -12.44 -2.33
C LYS A 172 30.82 -10.98 -1.96
N SER A 173 31.88 -10.19 -2.16
CA SER A 173 31.80 -8.74 -1.95
C SER A 173 30.87 -8.08 -2.97
N GLY A 174 29.94 -7.24 -2.51
CA GLY A 174 28.94 -6.61 -3.35
C GLY A 174 27.91 -5.81 -2.56
N ASN A 175 27.07 -5.06 -3.28
CA ASN A 175 25.89 -4.43 -2.69
C ASN A 175 24.72 -5.42 -2.72
N TYR A 176 24.05 -5.57 -1.59
CA TYR A 176 22.96 -6.51 -1.38
C TYR A 176 21.69 -5.79 -0.95
N LEU A 177 20.55 -6.32 -1.38
CA LEU A 177 19.23 -5.84 -1.01
C LEU A 177 18.37 -7.04 -0.61
N ALA A 178 17.89 -7.03 0.63
CA ALA A 178 16.97 -8.03 1.17
C ALA A 178 15.60 -7.39 1.41
N PHE A 179 14.57 -7.91 0.74
CA PHE A 179 13.19 -7.45 0.89
C PHE A 179 12.41 -8.34 1.85
N PHE A 180 11.64 -7.74 2.76
CA PHE A 180 10.85 -8.45 3.76
C PHE A 180 9.34 -8.16 3.61
N PRO A 181 8.46 -9.13 3.93
CA PRO A 181 7.00 -8.97 3.80
C PRO A 181 6.39 -7.96 4.78
N SER A 182 7.13 -7.54 5.83
CA SER A 182 6.71 -6.48 6.74
C SER A 182 7.88 -5.95 7.56
N PHE A 183 7.77 -4.72 8.06
CA PHE A 183 8.75 -4.16 9.00
C PHE A 183 8.88 -4.96 10.29
N GLY A 184 7.82 -5.61 10.77
CA GLY A 184 7.92 -6.48 11.95
C GLY A 184 8.76 -7.72 11.70
N TYR A 185 8.68 -8.27 10.48
CA TYR A 185 9.50 -9.41 10.06
C TYR A 185 10.95 -8.99 9.83
N LEU A 186 11.17 -7.84 9.19
CA LEU A 186 12.49 -7.21 9.07
C LEU A 186 13.15 -7.03 10.43
N SER A 187 12.46 -6.41 11.39
CA SER A 187 13.00 -6.18 12.74
C SER A 187 13.33 -7.47 13.48
N ALA A 188 12.60 -8.55 13.22
CA ALA A 188 12.91 -9.85 13.81
C ALA A 188 14.21 -10.42 13.24
N VAL A 189 14.34 -10.47 11.91
CA VAL A 189 15.55 -10.95 11.23
C VAL A 189 16.78 -10.07 11.50
N LEU A 190 16.60 -8.74 11.58
CA LEU A 190 17.67 -7.80 11.90
C LEU A 190 18.35 -8.13 13.23
N ARG A 191 17.58 -8.49 14.27
CA ARG A 191 18.14 -8.87 15.57
C ARG A 191 19.05 -10.09 15.47
N GLU A 192 18.67 -11.06 14.64
CA GLU A 192 19.49 -12.25 14.40
C GLU A 192 20.74 -11.91 13.56
N ILE A 193 20.62 -11.01 12.58
CA ILE A 193 21.77 -10.52 11.79
C ILE A 193 22.78 -9.77 12.66
N GLU A 194 22.32 -8.96 13.61
CA GLU A 194 23.19 -8.19 14.53
C GLU A 194 24.04 -9.10 15.44
N ALA A 195 23.64 -10.36 15.64
CA ALA A 195 24.41 -11.37 16.37
C ALA A 195 25.46 -12.09 15.50
N LEU A 196 25.49 -11.85 14.19
CA LEU A 196 26.36 -12.51 13.21
C LEU A 196 27.40 -11.54 12.63
N SER A 197 28.45 -12.08 12.02
CA SER A 197 29.45 -11.27 11.31
C SER A 197 29.02 -10.94 9.89
N LEU A 198 29.23 -9.68 9.50
CA LEU A 198 28.98 -9.16 8.14
C LEU A 198 30.25 -8.53 7.58
N SER A 199 30.57 -8.86 6.32
CA SER A 199 31.69 -8.29 5.56
C SER A 199 31.42 -6.89 4.99
N VAL A 200 30.19 -6.37 5.15
CA VAL A 200 29.70 -5.13 4.56
C VAL A 200 28.96 -4.27 5.59
N GLU A 201 28.74 -2.99 5.30
CA GLU A 201 27.96 -2.11 6.16
C GLU A 201 26.44 -2.40 6.07
N LEU A 202 25.79 -2.53 7.23
CA LEU A 202 24.36 -2.75 7.30
C LEU A 202 23.57 -1.43 7.20
N LEU A 203 22.60 -1.38 6.30
CA LEU A 203 21.62 -0.30 6.15
C LEU A 203 20.22 -0.84 6.36
N VAL A 204 19.36 -0.08 7.05
CA VAL A 204 17.99 -0.49 7.35
C VAL A 204 17.00 0.58 6.93
N GLN A 205 16.00 0.20 6.13
CA GLN A 205 14.87 1.07 5.81
C GLN A 205 13.92 1.17 7.00
N GLY A 206 13.62 2.41 7.42
CA GLY A 206 12.68 2.69 8.51
C GLY A 206 11.22 2.74 8.05
N ARG A 207 10.29 2.34 8.92
CA ARG A 207 8.83 2.26 8.65
C ARG A 207 8.16 3.56 8.18
N LYS A 208 8.67 4.70 8.62
CA LYS A 208 8.18 6.05 8.27
C LYS A 208 9.32 6.95 7.82
N MET A 209 10.17 6.42 6.93
CA MET A 209 11.27 7.19 6.39
C MET A 209 10.73 8.27 5.44
N SER A 210 11.09 9.53 5.67
CA SER A 210 10.75 10.60 4.73
C SER A 210 11.55 10.44 3.43
N GLU A 211 11.04 11.01 2.34
CA GLU A 211 11.74 11.01 1.04
C GLU A 211 13.18 11.52 1.14
N ARG A 212 13.42 12.57 1.94
CA ARG A 212 14.77 13.08 2.20
C ARG A 212 15.67 12.03 2.84
N LYS A 213 15.17 11.32 3.87
CA LYS A 213 15.95 10.27 4.56
C LYS A 213 16.21 9.09 3.62
N ARG A 214 15.21 8.68 2.82
CA ARG A 214 15.34 7.61 1.82
C ARG A 214 16.40 7.96 0.77
N LYS A 215 16.35 9.17 0.22
CA LYS A 215 17.35 9.67 -0.75
C LYS A 215 18.77 9.65 -0.16
N ASN A 216 18.94 10.10 1.08
CA ASN A 216 20.24 10.08 1.74
C ASN A 216 20.76 8.66 1.96
N LEU A 217 19.88 7.72 2.33
CA LEU A 217 20.24 6.31 2.49
C LEU A 217 20.68 5.70 1.15
N LEU A 218 19.91 5.91 0.08
CA LEU A 218 20.24 5.40 -1.24
C LEU A 218 21.54 6.00 -1.81
N LYS A 219 21.85 7.26 -1.47
CA LYS A 219 23.11 7.90 -1.87
C LYS A 219 24.34 7.15 -1.34
N LYS A 220 24.24 6.47 -0.18
CA LYS A 220 25.34 5.65 0.35
C LYS A 220 25.71 4.51 -0.58
N LEU A 221 24.72 3.91 -1.26
CA LEU A 221 24.94 2.78 -2.19
C LEU A 221 25.74 3.17 -3.44
N GLN A 222 25.95 4.47 -3.69
CA GLN A 222 26.72 4.99 -4.82
C GLN A 222 28.22 5.09 -4.52
N ASP A 223 28.65 4.92 -3.26
CA ASP A 223 30.06 4.92 -2.90
C ASP A 223 30.74 3.64 -3.43
N PRO A 224 31.71 3.72 -4.35
CA PRO A 224 32.36 2.53 -4.91
C PRO A 224 33.24 1.80 -3.89
N ASN A 225 33.75 2.51 -2.87
CA ASN A 225 34.71 2.01 -1.90
C ASN A 225 34.07 1.24 -0.74
N LYS A 226 32.75 1.41 -0.57
CA LYS A 226 31.98 0.73 0.46
C LYS A 226 30.96 -0.21 -0.16
N LYS A 227 30.69 -1.29 0.55
CA LYS A 227 29.66 -2.26 0.20
C LYS A 227 28.63 -2.29 1.31
N TYR A 228 27.38 -2.52 0.93
CA TYR A 228 26.26 -2.41 1.84
C TYR A 228 25.30 -3.59 1.69
N LEU A 229 24.74 -4.01 2.82
CA LEU A 229 23.52 -4.81 2.87
C LEU A 229 22.37 -3.89 3.26
N LEU A 230 21.39 -3.69 2.38
CA LEU A 230 20.17 -2.95 2.67
C LEU A 230 19.02 -3.91 3.01
N LEU A 231 18.46 -3.79 4.20
CA LEU A 231 17.21 -4.45 4.60
C LEU A 231 16.02 -3.51 4.33
N ALA A 232 15.05 -3.96 3.52
CA ALA A 232 13.92 -3.15 3.04
C ALA A 232 12.55 -3.83 3.23
#